data_AF-A0A2A5MAF5-F1
#
_entry.id   AF-A0A2A5MAF5-F1
#
_cell.length_a   1.000
_cell.length_b   1.000
_cell.length_c   1.000
_cell.angle_alpha   90.00
_cell.angle_beta   90.00
_cell.angle_gamma   90.00
#
_symmetry.space_group_name_H-M   'P 1'
#
loop_
_entity.id
_entity.type
_entity.pdbx_description
1 polymer ?
#
loop_
_entity_poly.entity_id
_entity_poly.type
_entity_poly.pdbx_seq_one_letter_code
_entity_poly.pdbx_strand_id
1 'polypeptide(L)'
;IGGNAYKPDDVLISREGVSIEVRNTDAEGRLVLADCLSFAQDLKPDLLIDMATLTGACVVGLGEFTSAIMGNNEELQNDFYLSSKKSGEYTTILHFN
;
A
#
# COMPACT_ATOMS: atom_id res chain seq x y z
N ILE A 1 -7.91 2.78 22.18
CA ILE A 1 -9.30 3.13 21.80
C ILE A 1 -9.75 4.27 22.71
N GLY A 2 -10.19 5.41 22.16
CA GLY A 2 -10.54 6.60 22.93
C GLY A 2 -11.75 7.32 22.33
N GLY A 3 -12.34 8.28 23.06
CA GLY A 3 -13.60 8.93 22.68
C GLY A 3 -13.61 9.65 21.33
N ASN A 4 -12.42 10.03 20.82
CA ASN A 4 -12.25 10.72 19.54
C ASN A 4 -11.74 9.79 18.41
N ALA A 5 -11.78 8.47 18.60
CA ALA A 5 -11.44 7.54 17.53
C ALA A 5 -12.51 7.58 16.42
N TYR A 6 -12.08 7.44 15.17
CA TYR A 6 -13.00 7.16 14.07
C TYR A 6 -13.63 5.78 14.27
N LYS A 7 -14.88 5.67 13.88
CA LYS A 7 -15.75 4.51 14.08
C LYS A 7 -16.01 3.82 12.74
N PRO A 8 -16.38 2.53 12.75
CA PRO A 8 -17.00 1.93 11.60
C PRO A 8 -18.16 2.81 11.09
N ASP A 9 -18.30 2.88 9.77
CA ASP A 9 -19.27 3.70 9.02
C ASP A 9 -18.99 5.23 9.05
N ASP A 10 -17.90 5.69 9.67
CA ASP A 10 -17.44 7.07 9.49
C ASP A 10 -16.96 7.25 8.02
N VAL A 11 -17.32 8.38 7.41
CA VAL A 11 -16.85 8.77 6.07
C VAL A 11 -15.78 9.84 6.22
N LEU A 12 -14.56 9.51 5.81
CA LEU A 12 -13.42 10.42 5.79
C LEU A 12 -13.25 11.02 4.39
N ILE A 13 -12.74 12.25 4.30
CA ILE A 13 -12.37 12.87 3.04
C ILE A 13 -10.84 12.86 2.96
N SER A 14 -10.29 12.22 1.93
CA SER A 14 -8.85 12.20 1.68
C SER A 14 -8.34 13.58 1.25
N ARG A 15 -7.03 13.75 1.23
CA ARG A 15 -6.35 14.94 0.72
C ARG A 15 -6.75 15.29 -0.72
N GLU A 16 -6.98 14.28 -1.56
CA GLU A 16 -7.45 14.43 -2.94
C GLU A 16 -8.95 14.77 -3.05
N GLY A 17 -9.66 14.92 -1.92
CA GLY A 17 -11.09 15.21 -1.89
C GLY A 17 -11.98 13.99 -2.14
N VAL A 18 -11.41 12.77 -2.15
CA VAL A 18 -12.16 11.53 -2.35
C VAL A 18 -12.74 11.06 -1.01
N SER A 19 -14.04 10.75 -0.98
CA SER A 19 -14.69 10.19 0.21
C SER A 19 -14.36 8.70 0.39
N ILE A 20 -14.00 8.32 1.60
CA ILE A 20 -13.67 6.94 2.00
C ILE A 20 -14.56 6.53 3.17
N GLU A 21 -15.38 5.51 2.97
CA GLU A 21 -16.16 4.88 4.04
C GLU A 21 -15.29 3.90 4.84
N VAL A 22 -15.15 4.13 6.14
CA VAL A 22 -14.38 3.25 7.04
C VAL A 22 -15.24 2.08 7.48
N ARG A 23 -15.26 1.00 6.71
CA ARG A 23 -15.99 -0.22 7.09
C ARG A 23 -15.31 -1.06 8.16
N ASN A 24 -13.98 -0.97 8.26
CA ASN A 24 -13.18 -1.64 9.27
C ASN A 24 -12.03 -0.72 9.70
N THR A 25 -11.92 -0.44 11.00
CA THR A 25 -10.87 0.42 11.56
C THR A 25 -9.51 -0.27 11.64
N ASP A 26 -9.44 -1.59 11.46
CA ASP A 26 -8.20 -2.39 11.40
C ASP A 26 -7.57 -2.40 9.98
N ALA A 27 -8.16 -1.64 9.06
CA ALA A 27 -7.63 -1.42 7.72
C ALA A 27 -7.07 0.00 7.57
N GLU A 28 -6.63 0.63 8.66
CA GLU A 28 -6.25 2.04 8.73
C GLU A 28 -4.97 2.38 7.98
N GLY A 29 -4.05 1.44 7.84
CA GLY A 29 -2.77 1.67 7.15
C GLY A 29 -2.97 2.21 5.74
N ARG A 30 -3.99 1.73 5.00
CA ARG A 30 -4.29 2.21 3.65
C ARG A 30 -4.87 3.63 3.61
N LEU A 31 -5.51 4.08 4.70
CA LEU A 31 -6.05 5.44 4.81
C LEU A 31 -4.89 6.44 4.93
N VAL A 32 -3.91 6.14 5.78
CA VAL A 32 -2.70 6.95 5.92
C VAL A 32 -1.92 6.98 4.61
N LEU A 33 -1.74 5.81 3.97
CA LEU A 33 -1.02 5.72 2.70
C LEU A 33 -1.69 6.53 1.59
N ALA A 34 -3.03 6.58 1.52
CA ALA A 34 -3.74 7.38 0.52
C ALA A 34 -3.33 8.86 0.59
N ASP A 35 -3.30 9.44 1.79
CA ASP A 35 -2.90 10.84 1.98
C ASP A 35 -1.39 11.04 1.81
N CYS A 36 -0.56 10.08 2.25
CA CYS A 36 0.89 10.14 2.06
C CYS A 36 1.29 10.09 0.58
N LEU A 37 0.67 9.19 -0.20
CA LEU A 37 0.91 9.06 -1.64
C LEU A 37 0.37 10.26 -2.41
N SER A 38 -0.78 10.82 -2.00
CA SER A 38 -1.25 12.11 -2.50
C SER A 38 -0.21 13.20 -2.25
N PHE A 39 0.25 13.36 -1.01
CA PHE A 39 1.26 14.37 -0.66
C PHE A 39 2.58 14.18 -1.42
N ALA A 40 3.04 12.94 -1.58
CA ALA A 40 4.28 12.65 -2.29
C ALA A 40 4.25 13.10 -3.76
N GLN A 41 3.07 13.11 -4.40
CA GLN A 41 2.94 13.56 -5.80
C GLN A 41 3.23 15.06 -5.97
N ASP A 42 3.00 15.89 -4.94
CA ASP A 42 3.35 17.32 -4.97
C ASP A 42 4.86 17.55 -5.17
N LEU A 43 5.68 16.59 -4.74
CA LEU A 43 7.13 16.63 -4.92
C LEU A 43 7.57 16.31 -6.35
N LYS A 44 6.63 15.93 -7.22
CA LYS A 44 6.85 15.53 -8.62
C LYS A 44 7.97 14.47 -8.78
N PRO A 45 7.88 13.34 -8.05
CA PRO A 45 8.89 12.31 -8.15
C PRO A 45 8.83 11.61 -9.52
N ASP A 46 9.98 11.16 -10.01
CA ASP A 46 10.04 10.29 -11.20
C ASP A 46 9.43 8.91 -10.92
N LEU A 47 9.62 8.40 -9.70
CA LEU A 47 9.14 7.10 -9.22
C LEU A 47 8.60 7.22 -7.80
N LEU A 48 7.48 6.57 -7.52
CA LEU A 48 6.88 6.50 -6.18
C LEU A 48 6.70 5.03 -5.80
N ILE A 49 7.33 4.63 -4.69
CA ILE A 49 7.30 3.27 -4.15
C ILE A 49 6.92 3.36 -2.68
N ASP A 50 5.87 2.66 -2.28
CA ASP A 50 5.53 2.44 -0.86
C ASP A 50 5.86 1.00 -0.44
N MET A 51 6.19 0.84 0.84
CA MET A 51 6.36 -0.46 1.49
C MET A 51 5.55 -0.46 2.77
N ALA A 52 4.63 -1.42 2.91
CA ALA A 52 3.73 -1.49 4.04
C ALA A 52 3.43 -2.93 4.46
N THR A 53 3.37 -3.17 5.77
CA THR A 53 2.84 -4.41 6.35
C THR A 53 1.31 -4.38 6.32
N LEU A 54 0.74 -4.36 5.12
CA LEU A 54 -0.63 -3.88 4.89
C LEU A 54 -1.71 -4.92 5.16
N THR A 55 -1.44 -6.20 4.90
CA THR A 55 -2.45 -7.25 5.03
C THR A 55 -1.85 -8.56 5.54
N GLY A 56 -2.61 -9.26 6.38
CA GLY A 56 -2.35 -10.66 6.68
C GLY A 56 -2.59 -11.57 5.47
N ALA A 57 -3.41 -11.16 4.50
CA ALA A 57 -3.68 -11.91 3.27
C ALA A 57 -2.42 -12.13 2.43
N CYS A 58 -1.50 -11.16 2.41
CA CYS A 58 -0.20 -11.32 1.75
C CYS A 58 0.60 -12.48 2.36
N VAL A 59 0.62 -12.58 3.69
CA VAL A 59 1.29 -13.67 4.42
C VAL A 59 0.62 -15.02 4.14
N VAL A 60 -0.72 -15.07 4.09
CA VAL A 60 -1.45 -16.29 3.73
C VAL A 60 -1.13 -16.75 2.31
N GLY A 61 -0.98 -15.82 1.36
CA GLY A 61 -0.70 -16.13 -0.04
C GLY A 61 0.75 -16.50 -0.35
N LEU A 62 1.72 -15.85 0.31
CA LEU A 62 3.15 -15.91 -0.05
C LEU A 62 4.05 -16.48 1.05
N GLY A 63 3.52 -16.72 2.24
CA GLY A 63 4.29 -17.10 3.43
C GLY A 63 4.96 -15.92 4.13
N GLU A 64 5.79 -16.21 5.13
CA GLU A 64 6.38 -15.21 6.04
C GLU A 64 7.62 -14.51 5.48
N PHE A 65 8.24 -15.07 4.43
CA PHE A 65 9.55 -14.64 3.95
C PHE A 65 9.53 -13.91 2.61
N THR A 66 8.38 -13.84 1.92
CA THR A 66 8.28 -13.27 0.58
C THR A 66 7.39 -12.04 0.58
N SER A 67 7.91 -10.90 0.11
CA SER A 67 7.12 -9.67 -0.07
C SER A 67 6.43 -9.63 -1.42
N ALA A 68 5.22 -9.06 -1.48
CA ALA A 68 4.50 -8.84 -2.72
C ALA A 68 4.89 -7.50 -3.37
N ILE A 69 5.11 -7.52 -4.68
CA ILE A 69 5.25 -6.33 -5.53
C ILE A 69 3.93 -6.11 -6.25
N MET A 70 3.29 -4.97 -6.03
CA MET A 70 2.10 -4.53 -6.75
C MET A 70 2.35 -3.14 -7.32
N GLY A 71 1.78 -2.84 -8.48
CA GLY A 71 1.99 -1.57 -9.15
C GLY A 71 1.22 -1.49 -10.46
N ASN A 72 1.11 -0.28 -11.01
CA ASN A 72 0.41 0.00 -12.27
C ASN A 72 1.36 0.05 -13.48
N ASN A 73 2.66 -0.12 -13.27
CA ASN A 73 3.69 -0.07 -14.30
C ASN A 73 4.48 -1.39 -14.29
N GLU A 74 4.26 -2.23 -15.31
CA GLU A 74 4.89 -3.55 -15.43
C GLU A 74 6.42 -3.49 -15.60
N GLU A 75 6.93 -2.47 -16.28
CA GLU A 75 8.37 -2.26 -16.46
C GLU A 75 9.04 -2.01 -15.10
N LEU A 76 8.49 -1.08 -14.31
CA LEU A 76 8.97 -0.78 -12.96
C LEU A 76 8.88 -2.00 -12.03
N GLN A 77 7.79 -2.78 -12.11
CA GLN A 77 7.65 -3.99 -11.32
C GLN A 77 8.74 -5.02 -11.65
N ASN A 78 9.03 -5.21 -12.94
CA ASN A 78 10.08 -6.12 -13.39
C ASN A 78 11.48 -5.63 -12.96
N ASP A 79 11.76 -4.34 -13.12
CA ASP A 79 13.03 -3.74 -12.71
C ASP A 79 13.25 -3.87 -11.20
N PHE A 80 12.21 -3.64 -10.40
CA PHE A 80 12.26 -3.83 -8.95
C PHE A 80 12.48 -5.30 -8.59
N TYR A 81 11.73 -6.23 -9.19
CA TYR A 81 11.89 -7.67 -8.97
C TYR A 81 13.30 -8.17 -9.29
N LEU A 82 13.88 -7.75 -10.42
CA LEU A 82 15.25 -8.09 -10.80
C LEU A 82 16.27 -7.52 -9.79
N SER A 83 16.03 -6.31 -9.30
CA SER A 83 16.87 -5.66 -8.29
C SER A 83 16.79 -6.39 -6.95
N SER A 84 15.60 -6.76 -6.48
CA SER A 84 15.40 -7.56 -5.27
C SER A 84 16.06 -8.93 -5.36
N LYS A 85 15.94 -9.60 -6.51
CA LYS A 85 16.61 -10.88 -6.74
C LYS A 85 18.14 -10.75 -6.66
N LYS A 86 18.69 -9.64 -7.15
CA LYS A 86 20.14 -9.37 -7.08
C LYS A 86 20.60 -9.06 -5.66
N SER A 87 19.77 -8.41 -4.84
CA SER A 87 20.09 -8.16 -3.42
C SER A 87 19.89 -9.39 -2.53
N GLY A 88 19.26 -10.45 -3.04
CA GLY A 88 18.93 -11.67 -2.28
C GLY A 88 17.61 -11.57 -1.50
N GLU A 89 16.82 -10.53 -1.76
CA GLU A 89 15.51 -10.33 -1.14
C GLU A 89 14.45 -11.17 -1.84
N TYR A 90 13.60 -11.86 -1.08
CA TYR A 90 12.52 -12.66 -1.62
C TYR A 90 11.31 -11.77 -1.93
N THR A 91 11.01 -11.62 -3.20
CA THR A 91 9.86 -10.86 -3.69
C THR A 91 9.18 -11.60 -4.82
N THR A 92 7.89 -11.33 -5.03
CA THR A 92 7.16 -11.78 -6.22
C THR A 92 6.16 -10.73 -6.66
N ILE A 93 5.88 -10.69 -7.96
CA ILE A 93 4.87 -9.78 -8.53
C ILE A 93 3.47 -10.39 -8.29
N LEU A 94 2.57 -9.60 -7.73
CA LEU A 94 1.14 -9.88 -7.68
C LEU A 94 0.42 -8.91 -8.63
N HIS A 95 -0.26 -9.47 -9.62
CA HIS A 95 -1.04 -8.67 -10.55
C HIS A 95 -2.35 -8.22 -9.92
N PHE A 96 -2.80 -7.01 -10.25
CA PHE A 96 -4.18 -6.61 -9.97
C PHE A 96 -5.11 -7.50 -10.80
N ASN A 97 -6.15 -8.05 -10.16
CA ASN A 97 -7.26 -8.68 -10.87
C ASN A 97 -8.11 -7.64 -11.60
#